data_AF-A0A220MSK7-F1
#
_entry.id   AF-A0A220MSK7-F1
#
_cell.length_a   1.000
_cell.length_b   1.000
_cell.length_c   1.000
_cell.angle_alpha   90.00
_cell.angle_beta   90.00
_cell.angle_gamma   90.00
#
_symmetry.space_group_name_H-M   'P 1'
#
loop_
_entity.id
_entity.type
_entity.pdbx_description
1 polymer ?
#
loop_
_entity_poly.entity_id
_entity_poly.type
_entity_poly.pdbx_seq_one_letter_code
_entity_poly.pdbx_strand_id
1 'polypeptide(L)'
;MTDTKEKLKSFELPEDYVSFLSHYESATLFKSAKHNSGGYDVLSTELVIGYWKAYSIDHPYYPIVWSDNSNSCICVDQDRIQSRKGYLTWVGSILPDDTIDIDLTFTGLLEQLIEHDGIEFWDRPIEQEE
;
A
#
# COMPACT_ATOMS: atom_id res chain seq x y z
N MET A 1 -21.17 -19.37 -24.77
CA MET A 1 -19.78 -18.88 -24.65
C MET A 1 -19.87 -17.46 -24.11
N THR A 2 -19.95 -17.34 -22.79
CA THR A 2 -20.15 -16.07 -22.09
C THR A 2 -18.81 -15.32 -22.01
N ASP A 3 -18.85 -14.04 -22.34
CA ASP A 3 -17.75 -13.08 -22.40
C ASP A 3 -16.74 -13.23 -21.25
N THR A 4 -15.63 -13.91 -21.49
CA THR A 4 -14.43 -13.86 -20.62
C THR A 4 -13.64 -12.57 -20.82
N LYS A 5 -14.25 -11.55 -21.46
CA LYS A 5 -13.65 -10.22 -21.73
C LYS A 5 -14.12 -9.14 -20.75
N GLU A 6 -14.99 -9.46 -19.79
CA GLU A 6 -15.29 -8.52 -18.72
C GLU A 6 -14.18 -8.55 -17.65
N LYS A 7 -13.39 -7.48 -17.67
CA LYS A 7 -12.65 -6.90 -16.54
C LYS A 7 -11.38 -7.61 -16.09
N LEU A 8 -10.39 -7.71 -16.98
CA LEU A 8 -9.05 -7.32 -16.53
C LEU A 8 -9.11 -5.81 -16.27
N LYS A 9 -9.52 -5.39 -15.07
CA LYS A 9 -9.42 -3.99 -14.67
C LYS A 9 -7.93 -3.64 -14.75
N SER A 10 -7.59 -2.71 -15.65
CA SER A 10 -6.25 -2.14 -15.70
C SER A 10 -6.01 -1.47 -14.36
N PHE A 11 -4.86 -1.71 -13.74
CA PHE A 11 -4.43 -0.88 -12.62
C PHE A 11 -4.11 0.51 -13.17
N GLU A 12 -4.91 1.50 -12.80
CA GLU A 12 -4.52 2.89 -12.94
C GLU A 12 -3.47 3.16 -11.86
N LEU A 13 -2.24 3.46 -12.28
CA LEU A 13 -1.14 3.77 -11.37
C LEU A 13 -1.12 5.28 -11.07
N PRO A 14 -1.10 5.69 -9.80
CA PRO A 14 -0.94 7.10 -9.41
C PRO A 14 0.36 7.71 -9.94
N GLU A 15 0.31 8.98 -10.35
CA GLU A 15 1.43 9.67 -11.00
C GLU A 15 2.69 9.76 -10.13
N ASP A 16 2.55 10.00 -8.82
CA ASP A 16 3.67 10.11 -7.87
C ASP A 16 4.34 8.76 -7.62
N TYR A 17 3.56 7.68 -7.57
CA TYR A 17 4.09 6.32 -7.54
C TYR A 17 4.80 5.95 -8.86
N VAL A 18 4.25 6.32 -10.01
CA VAL A 18 4.91 6.14 -11.32
C VAL A 18 6.23 6.92 -11.38
N SER A 19 6.24 8.15 -10.87
CA SER A 19 7.44 8.98 -10.79
C SER A 19 8.52 8.29 -9.95
N PHE A 20 8.16 7.72 -8.79
CA PHE A 20 9.08 6.91 -8.00
C PHE A 20 9.61 5.71 -8.79
N LEU A 21 8.73 4.93 -9.42
CA LEU A 21 9.10 3.73 -10.16
C LEU A 21 10.01 4.01 -11.37
N SER A 22 9.91 5.19 -11.96
CA SER A 22 10.81 5.62 -13.04
C SER A 22 12.24 5.89 -12.58
N HIS A 23 12.44 6.16 -11.29
CA HIS A 23 13.76 6.39 -10.69
C HIS A 23 14.27 5.14 -9.96
N TYR A 24 13.38 4.40 -9.31
CA TYR A 24 13.67 3.23 -8.49
C TYR A 24 12.66 2.12 -8.81
N GLU A 25 13.12 0.98 -9.32
CA GLU A 25 12.22 -0.13 -9.67
C GLU A 25 11.41 -0.68 -8.46
N SER A 26 12.00 -0.60 -7.27
CA SER A 26 11.42 -0.96 -5.98
C SER A 26 12.30 -0.37 -4.86
N ALA A 27 11.87 -0.47 -3.61
CA ALA A 27 12.71 -0.14 -2.46
C ALA A 27 12.35 -0.93 -1.21
N THR A 28 13.33 -1.11 -0.34
CA THR A 28 13.17 -1.65 1.00
C THR A 28 13.49 -0.56 2.01
N LEU A 29 12.54 -0.22 2.87
CA LEU A 29 12.60 0.92 3.77
C LEU A 29 12.56 0.45 5.23
N PHE A 30 13.34 1.11 6.09
CA PHE A 30 13.32 0.92 7.56
C PHE A 30 13.53 -0.53 8.04
N LYS A 31 14.19 -1.39 7.25
CA LYS A 31 14.55 -2.76 7.65
C LYS A 31 15.67 -2.78 8.69
N SER A 32 15.53 -3.67 9.68
CA SER A 32 16.62 -3.94 10.62
C SER A 32 17.81 -4.57 9.90
N ALA A 33 18.97 -3.89 9.91
CA ALA A 33 20.18 -4.40 9.27
C ALA A 33 20.66 -5.75 9.86
N LYS A 34 20.32 -6.03 11.12
CA LYS A 34 20.75 -7.26 11.81
C LYS A 34 19.89 -8.47 11.48
N HIS A 35 18.60 -8.26 11.25
CA HIS A 35 17.62 -9.34 11.12
C HIS A 35 16.94 -9.38 9.76
N ASN A 36 17.21 -8.40 8.90
CA ASN A 36 16.56 -8.21 7.59
C ASN A 36 15.04 -8.36 7.68
N SER A 37 14.47 -7.78 8.74
CA SER A 37 13.07 -7.92 9.11
C SER A 37 12.51 -6.58 9.57
N GLY A 38 11.19 -6.46 9.52
CA GLY A 38 10.46 -5.23 9.82
C GLY A 38 10.50 -4.23 8.68
N GLY A 39 9.91 -3.06 8.87
CA GLY A 39 9.86 -2.02 7.85
C GLY A 39 8.94 -2.38 6.68
N TYR A 40 9.28 -1.87 5.49
CA TYR A 40 8.39 -1.88 4.34
C TYR A 40 9.12 -2.21 3.04
N ASP A 41 8.43 -2.94 2.16
CA ASP A 41 8.86 -3.13 0.78
C ASP A 41 7.92 -2.36 -0.15
N VAL A 42 8.44 -1.34 -0.82
CA VAL A 42 7.78 -0.65 -1.94
C VAL A 42 7.92 -1.54 -3.17
N LEU A 43 6.77 -1.99 -3.69
CA LEU A 43 6.70 -3.06 -4.68
C LEU A 43 7.03 -2.55 -6.08
N SER A 44 7.63 -3.39 -6.93
CA SER A 44 7.63 -3.15 -8.38
C SER A 44 6.27 -3.54 -8.97
N THR A 45 5.95 -3.09 -10.19
CA THR A 45 4.67 -3.46 -10.85
C THR A 45 4.49 -4.98 -11.01
N GLU A 46 5.57 -5.72 -11.22
CA GLU A 46 5.54 -7.19 -11.25
C GLU A 46 5.12 -7.76 -9.89
N LEU A 47 5.70 -7.24 -8.80
CA LEU A 47 5.37 -7.65 -7.43
C LEU A 47 3.94 -7.25 -7.06
N VAL A 48 3.46 -6.06 -7.47
CA VAL A 48 2.06 -5.66 -7.29
C VAL A 48 1.12 -6.73 -7.84
N ILE A 49 1.33 -7.16 -9.09
CA ILE A 49 0.51 -8.20 -9.73
C ILE A 49 0.64 -9.53 -9.00
N GLY A 50 1.85 -9.90 -8.59
CA GLY A 50 2.13 -11.14 -7.87
C GLY A 50 1.38 -11.21 -6.54
N TYR A 51 1.52 -10.17 -5.71
CA TYR A 51 0.90 -10.09 -4.39
C TYR A 51 -0.62 -9.97 -4.49
N TRP A 52 -1.12 -9.12 -5.40
CA TRP A 52 -2.55 -8.98 -5.65
C TRP A 52 -3.22 -10.34 -5.94
N LYS A 53 -2.60 -11.17 -6.78
CA LYS A 53 -3.08 -12.53 -7.08
C LYS A 53 -2.89 -13.50 -5.93
N ALA A 54 -1.71 -13.49 -5.29
CA ALA A 54 -1.37 -14.45 -4.25
C ALA A 54 -2.26 -14.31 -3.01
N TYR A 55 -2.58 -13.07 -2.63
CA TYR A 55 -3.39 -12.76 -1.45
C TYR A 55 -4.86 -12.53 -1.78
N SER A 56 -5.28 -12.69 -3.05
CA SER A 56 -6.67 -12.49 -3.48
C SER A 56 -7.24 -11.16 -3.00
N ILE A 57 -6.46 -10.08 -3.16
CA ILE A 57 -6.86 -8.75 -2.70
C ILE A 57 -8.02 -8.26 -3.57
N ASP A 58 -9.15 -7.97 -2.93
CA ASP A 58 -10.37 -7.60 -3.64
C ASP A 58 -10.34 -6.17 -4.17
N HIS A 59 -11.10 -5.94 -5.25
CA HIS A 59 -11.36 -4.60 -5.76
C HIS A 59 -12.02 -3.72 -4.68
N PRO A 60 -11.67 -2.42 -4.54
CA PRO A 60 -10.85 -1.60 -5.45
C PRO A 60 -9.34 -1.66 -5.26
N TYR A 61 -8.84 -2.54 -4.41
CA TYR A 61 -7.49 -2.43 -3.89
C TYR A 61 -6.45 -3.18 -4.72
N TYR A 62 -5.24 -2.62 -4.80
CA TYR A 62 -4.03 -3.35 -5.16
C TYR A 62 -2.84 -2.87 -4.30
N PRO A 63 -1.96 -3.78 -3.87
CA PRO A 63 -0.89 -3.45 -2.94
C PRO A 63 0.24 -2.71 -3.66
N ILE A 64 0.75 -1.63 -3.08
CA ILE A 64 1.97 -0.96 -3.57
C ILE A 64 3.10 -0.95 -2.53
N VAL A 65 2.75 -1.17 -1.25
CA VAL A 65 3.72 -1.35 -0.17
C VAL A 65 3.31 -2.55 0.66
N TRP A 66 4.26 -3.41 1.00
CA TRP A 66 4.10 -4.50 1.95
C TRP A 66 4.77 -4.14 3.27
N SER A 67 4.07 -4.32 4.40
CA SER A 67 4.62 -4.12 5.74
C SER A 67 5.02 -5.47 6.33
N ASP A 68 6.32 -5.62 6.61
CA ASP A 68 6.83 -6.78 7.35
C ASP A 68 6.51 -6.67 8.85
N ASN A 69 6.14 -5.48 9.34
CA ASN A 69 5.84 -5.23 10.76
C ASN A 69 4.50 -5.87 11.17
N SER A 70 3.45 -5.60 10.39
CA SER A 70 2.07 -6.05 10.66
C SER A 70 1.63 -7.18 9.72
N ASN A 71 2.55 -7.66 8.86
CA ASN A 71 2.26 -8.53 7.72
C ASN A 71 1.13 -7.98 6.83
N SER A 72 0.92 -6.68 6.76
CA SER A 72 -0.19 -6.08 6.02
C SER A 72 0.28 -5.44 4.72
N CYS A 73 -0.64 -4.81 3.99
CA CYS A 73 -0.28 -4.01 2.82
C CYS A 73 -0.93 -2.63 2.85
N ILE A 74 -0.22 -1.68 2.26
CA ILE A 74 -0.79 -0.40 1.88
C ILE A 74 -1.15 -0.51 0.40
N CYS A 75 -2.43 -0.35 0.14
CA CYS A 75 -3.03 -0.47 -1.16
C CYS A 75 -3.36 0.89 -1.75
N VAL A 76 -3.37 0.95 -3.08
CA VAL A 76 -4.10 1.97 -3.81
C VAL A 76 -5.57 1.55 -3.84
N ASP A 77 -6.43 2.42 -3.36
CA ASP A 77 -7.85 2.39 -3.68
C ASP A 77 -8.07 3.05 -5.04
N GLN A 78 -8.36 2.23 -6.06
CA GLN A 78 -8.58 2.69 -7.43
C GLN A 78 -9.76 3.65 -7.56
N ASP A 79 -10.78 3.52 -6.71
CA ASP A 79 -11.95 4.40 -6.76
C ASP A 79 -11.63 5.80 -6.19
N ARG A 80 -10.46 5.96 -5.54
CA ARG A 80 -10.01 7.18 -4.89
C ARG A 80 -8.83 7.88 -5.56
N ILE A 81 -8.27 7.37 -6.66
CA ILE A 81 -7.07 7.96 -7.30
C ILE A 81 -7.25 9.46 -7.60
N GLN A 82 -8.45 9.86 -8.03
CA GLN A 82 -8.78 11.25 -8.36
C GLN A 82 -9.28 12.07 -7.14
N SER A 83 -9.23 11.50 -5.93
CA SER A 83 -9.62 12.17 -4.70
C SER A 83 -8.59 13.21 -4.27
N ARG A 84 -9.08 14.36 -3.78
CA ARG A 84 -8.22 15.39 -3.16
C ARG A 84 -7.64 15.00 -1.80
N LYS A 85 -8.18 13.93 -1.19
CA LYS A 85 -7.74 13.43 0.11
C LYS A 85 -6.67 12.35 0.01
N GLY A 86 -6.17 12.02 -1.17
CA GLY A 86 -5.32 10.84 -1.36
C GLY A 86 -6.10 9.55 -1.57
N TYR A 87 -5.37 8.49 -1.87
CA TYR A 87 -5.90 7.24 -2.45
C TYR A 87 -5.36 5.99 -1.73
N LEU A 88 -4.60 6.16 -0.65
CA LEU A 88 -4.02 5.04 0.07
C LEU A 88 -4.94 4.52 1.17
N THR A 89 -5.02 3.20 1.24
CA THR A 89 -5.78 2.45 2.24
C THR A 89 -4.89 1.33 2.77
N TRP A 90 -4.80 1.21 4.09
CA TRP A 90 -4.19 0.06 4.75
C TRP A 90 -5.18 -1.10 4.72
N VAL A 91 -4.71 -2.28 4.34
CA VAL A 91 -5.49 -3.52 4.29
C VAL A 91 -4.77 -4.59 5.10
N GLY A 92 -5.42 -5.09 6.15
CA GLY A 92 -4.91 -6.18 6.96
C GLY A 92 -4.86 -7.48 6.16
N SER A 93 -3.75 -8.22 6.24
CA SER A 93 -3.58 -9.48 5.50
C SER A 93 -4.39 -10.66 6.02
N ILE A 94 -4.82 -10.60 7.29
CA ILE A 94 -5.53 -11.70 7.96
C ILE A 94 -7.05 -11.50 7.86
N LEU A 95 -7.52 -10.25 7.77
CA LEU A 95 -8.94 -9.88 7.68
C LEU A 95 -9.08 -8.71 6.69
N PRO A 96 -9.40 -8.97 5.40
CA PRO A 96 -9.57 -7.91 4.40
C PRO A 96 -10.77 -6.99 4.68
N ASP A 97 -11.61 -7.32 5.66
CA ASP A 97 -12.72 -6.47 6.13
C ASP A 97 -12.23 -5.29 6.99
N ASP A 98 -11.02 -5.37 7.56
CA ASP A 98 -10.40 -4.28 8.32
C ASP A 98 -9.54 -3.44 7.38
N THR A 99 -10.17 -2.40 6.82
CA THR A 99 -9.52 -1.39 5.99
C THR A 99 -9.47 -0.06 6.73
N ILE A 100 -8.33 0.62 6.67
CA ILE A 100 -8.14 1.95 7.24
C ILE A 100 -7.71 2.88 6.12
N ASP A 101 -8.57 3.84 5.82
CA ASP A 101 -8.25 4.91 4.90
C ASP A 101 -7.12 5.78 5.48
N ILE A 102 -5.97 5.80 4.81
CA ILE A 102 -4.80 6.57 5.26
C ILE A 102 -4.94 8.03 4.79
N ASP A 103 -5.74 8.28 3.75
CA ASP A 103 -5.96 9.63 3.20
C ASP A 103 -4.65 10.34 2.82
N LEU A 104 -3.73 9.61 2.17
CA LEU A 104 -2.47 10.13 1.64
C LEU A 104 -2.24 9.70 0.19
N THR A 105 -1.32 10.38 -0.48
CA THR A 105 -0.68 9.90 -1.72
C THR A 105 0.57 9.09 -1.38
N PHE A 106 1.21 8.48 -2.37
CA PHE A 106 2.46 7.75 -2.17
C PHE A 106 3.58 8.64 -1.64
N THR A 107 3.74 9.84 -2.19
CA THR A 107 4.71 10.81 -1.65
C THR A 107 4.39 11.18 -0.21
N GLY A 108 3.13 11.49 0.11
CA GLY A 108 2.73 11.83 1.48
C GLY A 108 2.96 10.68 2.47
N LEU A 109 2.73 9.44 2.06
CA LEU A 109 3.07 8.26 2.85
C LEU A 109 4.57 8.20 3.16
N LEU A 110 5.43 8.37 2.17
CA LEU A 110 6.89 8.33 2.38
C LEU A 110 7.36 9.42 3.32
N GLU A 111 6.83 10.64 3.18
CA GLU A 111 7.12 11.75 4.08
C GLU A 111 6.73 11.40 5.52
N GLN A 112 5.51 10.91 5.73
CA GLN A 112 5.05 10.52 7.07
C GLN A 112 5.85 9.36 7.66
N LEU A 113 6.24 8.37 6.86
CA LEU A 113 7.11 7.28 7.32
C LEU A 113 8.49 7.81 7.74
N ILE A 114 9.05 8.79 7.04
CA ILE A 114 10.31 9.43 7.45
C ILE A 114 10.13 10.21 8.75
N GLU A 115 9.06 11.01 8.87
CA GLU A 115 8.76 11.81 10.07
C GLU A 115 8.52 10.96 11.32
N HIS A 116 7.97 9.76 11.13
CA HIS A 116 7.66 8.82 12.20
C HIS A 116 8.69 7.69 12.36
N ASP A 117 9.91 7.84 11.84
CA ASP A 117 10.98 6.83 11.95
C ASP A 117 10.56 5.42 11.51
N GLY A 118 9.69 5.34 10.50
CA GLY A 118 9.14 4.09 9.95
C GLY A 118 8.02 3.46 10.79
N ILE A 119 7.50 4.14 11.82
CA ILE A 119 6.41 3.63 12.66
C ILE A 119 5.07 3.72 11.91
N GLU A 120 4.25 2.67 12.00
CA GLU A 120 2.87 2.65 11.48
C GLU A 120 2.03 3.72 12.20
N PHE A 121 1.64 4.78 11.49
CA PHE A 121 1.00 5.96 12.10
C PHE A 121 -0.51 6.03 11.85
N TRP A 122 -1.06 5.16 11.01
CA TRP A 122 -2.48 5.10 10.65
C TRP A 122 -3.34 4.36 11.67
N ASP A 123 -2.73 3.50 12.49
CA ASP A 123 -3.39 2.75 13.56
C ASP A 123 -3.03 3.34 14.93
N ARG A 124 -3.36 4.63 15.14
CA ARG A 124 -3.23 5.23 16.48
C ARG A 124 -4.49 4.93 17.28
N PRO A 125 -4.39 4.26 18.44
CA PRO A 125 -5.50 4.24 19.37
C PRO A 125 -5.84 5.68 19.76
N ILE A 126 -7.14 5.98 19.85
CA ILE A 126 -7.63 7.21 20.48
C ILE A 126 -6.91 7.32 21.83
N GLU A 127 -6.07 8.34 22.00
CA GLU A 127 -5.51 8.67 23.29
C GLU A 127 -6.69 8.86 24.24
N GLN A 128 -6.90 7.92 25.17
CA GLN A 128 -7.76 8.18 26.31
C GLN A 128 -6.99 9.21 27.13
N GLU A 129 -7.45 10.46 27.08
CA GLU A 129 -7.03 11.50 28.02
C GLU A 129 -7.18 10.93 29.44
N GLU A 130 -6.04 10.69 30.12
CA GLU A 130 -6.00 10.45 31.57
C GLU A 130 -6.21 11.76 32.35
#